data_AF-A0A3N5PPQ6-F1
#
_entry.id   AF-A0A3N5PPQ6-F1
#
_cell.length_a   1.000
_cell.length_b   1.000
_cell.length_c   1.000
_cell.angle_alpha   90.00
_cell.angle_beta   90.00
_cell.angle_gamma   90.00
#
_symmetry.space_group_name_H-M   'P 1'
#
loop_
_entity.id
_entity.type
_entity.pdbx_description
1 polymer ?
#
loop_
_entity_poly.entity_id
_entity_poly.type
_entity_poly.pdbx_seq_one_letter_code
_entity_poly.pdbx_strand_id
1 'polypeptide(L)'
;MCDFKVTGSLFILYFFFTSILIAQHGDPQNRRVGNLDANQIKTIFTNTGVIAQPGTEGPRFGWIYPHNGYAGDMSIVLGLQLPIKDYWRGELPPDGIPDTIHSVIITPVDRPGGGEGNNGVSYTFEPLPGYFNPNLNEMGRGVAISTDLESWPNLWPDHPEYGTGVWNGLYGPDNFVGDQEALFVIDDFNDLENNLINRFYPDTTNTAITGHGIEVKVRYVELNNPTYQDILFKIYDIKNNSQHNYSKMVFGNLTGTYVGVEDPEWNDDVSLYYPKDNLIVTSDFDSY
;
A
#
# COMPACT_ATOMS: atom_id res chain seq x y z
N MET A 1 48.93 53.51 30.93
CA MET A 1 49.60 52.63 29.95
C MET A 1 49.65 51.25 30.59
N CYS A 2 48.90 50.22 30.19
CA CYS A 2 48.12 49.97 28.97
C CYS A 2 46.80 49.27 29.34
N ASP A 3 45.72 49.64 28.67
CA ASP A 3 44.47 48.89 28.63
C ASP A 3 44.65 47.64 27.75
N PHE A 4 44.27 46.47 28.25
CA PHE A 4 44.08 45.26 27.43
C PHE A 4 42.57 45.04 27.25
N LYS A 5 42.04 45.43 26.10
CA LYS A 5 40.71 45.02 25.65
C LYS A 5 40.80 43.62 25.04
N VAL A 6 40.18 42.64 25.67
CA VAL A 6 39.94 41.33 25.07
C VAL A 6 38.68 41.43 24.21
N THR A 7 38.84 41.54 22.90
CA THR A 7 37.74 41.40 21.93
C THR A 7 37.50 39.92 21.66
N GLY A 8 36.52 39.33 22.35
CA GLY A 8 36.00 38.00 22.00
C GLY A 8 35.07 38.12 20.79
N SER A 9 35.49 37.60 19.64
CA SER A 9 34.61 37.43 18.48
C SER A 9 33.81 36.14 18.65
N LEU A 10 32.48 36.26 18.80
CA LEU A 10 31.55 35.14 18.87
C LEU A 10 31.37 34.57 17.45
N PHE A 11 32.01 33.46 17.13
CA PHE A 11 31.75 32.70 15.91
C PHE A 11 30.47 31.87 16.11
N ILE A 12 29.35 32.31 15.51
CA ILE A 12 28.15 31.49 15.40
C ILE A 12 28.37 30.52 14.23
N LEU A 13 28.63 29.26 14.55
CA LEU A 13 28.73 28.19 13.55
C LEU A 13 27.31 27.78 13.14
N TYR A 14 26.86 28.22 11.97
CA TYR A 14 25.64 27.69 11.36
C TYR A 14 25.95 26.29 10.82
N PHE A 15 25.51 25.26 11.54
CA PHE A 15 25.45 23.90 10.99
C PHE A 15 24.31 23.85 9.96
N PHE A 16 24.65 23.95 8.68
CA PHE A 16 23.76 23.52 7.61
C PHE A 16 23.71 21.99 7.64
N PHE A 17 22.68 21.41 8.25
CA PHE A 17 22.32 20.02 8.00
C PHE A 17 21.78 19.95 6.57
N THR A 18 22.64 19.59 5.62
CA THR A 18 22.18 19.07 4.34
C THR A 18 21.62 17.68 4.61
N SER A 19 20.30 17.57 4.77
CA SER A 19 19.62 16.28 4.69
C SER A 19 19.86 15.73 3.28
N ILE A 20 20.72 14.72 3.18
CA ILE A 20 20.74 13.90 1.97
C ILE A 20 19.40 13.17 1.99
N LEU A 21 18.45 13.65 1.19
CA LEU A 21 17.23 12.91 0.88
C LEU A 21 17.66 11.67 0.10
N ILE A 22 17.94 10.58 0.80
CA ILE A 22 17.93 9.27 0.17
C ILE A 22 16.48 9.05 -0.24
N ALA A 23 16.23 8.82 -1.52
CA ALA A 23 14.91 8.41 -1.99
C ALA A 23 14.50 7.15 -1.23
N GLN A 24 13.42 7.24 -0.46
CA GLN A 24 12.85 6.09 0.24
C GLN A 24 12.16 5.20 -0.80
N HIS A 25 12.23 3.89 -0.60
CA HIS A 25 11.52 2.92 -1.42
C HIS A 25 10.83 1.88 -0.53
N GLY A 26 9.86 1.16 -1.10
CA GLY A 26 9.18 0.06 -0.44
C GLY A 26 10.14 -1.05 -0.02
N ASP A 27 9.94 -1.62 1.17
CA ASP A 27 10.75 -2.74 1.67
C ASP A 27 9.87 -3.73 2.47
N PRO A 28 10.01 -5.06 2.27
CA PRO A 28 9.30 -6.07 3.05
C PRO A 28 9.46 -5.94 4.57
N GLN A 29 10.57 -5.38 5.07
CA GLN A 29 10.80 -5.16 6.50
C GLN A 29 9.88 -4.08 7.10
N ASN A 30 9.26 -3.25 6.25
CA ASN A 30 8.31 -2.22 6.65
C ASN A 30 6.86 -2.73 6.68
N ARG A 31 6.61 -4.02 6.39
CA ARG A 31 5.27 -4.61 6.49
C ARG A 31 4.75 -4.52 7.92
N ARG A 32 3.54 -4.02 8.07
CA ARG A 32 2.85 -3.79 9.34
C ARG A 32 1.37 -4.12 9.20
N VAL A 33 0.78 -4.59 10.28
CA VAL A 33 -0.65 -4.91 10.37
C VAL A 33 -1.36 -3.82 11.16
N GLY A 34 -2.49 -3.37 10.64
CA GLY A 34 -3.40 -2.44 11.28
C GLY A 34 -4.77 -3.07 11.47
N ASN A 35 -5.58 -2.46 12.34
CA ASN A 35 -6.96 -2.86 12.61
C ASN A 35 -7.91 -1.70 12.33
N LEU A 36 -9.07 -2.01 11.75
CA LEU A 36 -10.19 -1.10 11.58
C LEU A 36 -11.41 -1.69 12.31
N ASP A 37 -12.02 -0.89 13.18
CA ASP A 37 -13.11 -1.32 14.06
C ASP A 37 -14.01 -0.19 14.58
N ALA A 38 -13.95 0.99 13.97
CA ALA A 38 -14.71 2.15 14.39
C ALA A 38 -16.18 2.10 13.95
N ASN A 39 -16.55 1.27 12.98
CA ASN A 39 -17.95 1.03 12.61
C ASN A 39 -18.38 -0.45 12.72
N GLN A 40 -19.43 -0.87 11.99
CA GLN A 40 -19.90 -2.25 12.01
C GLN A 40 -18.97 -3.20 11.26
N ILE A 41 -18.14 -2.69 10.35
CA ILE A 41 -17.07 -3.46 9.74
C ILE A 41 -15.93 -3.58 10.76
N LYS A 42 -15.34 -4.77 10.83
CA LYS A 42 -14.23 -5.11 11.72
C LYS A 42 -13.23 -5.89 10.91
N THR A 43 -12.05 -5.34 10.67
CA THR A 43 -11.06 -6.03 9.85
C THR A 43 -9.65 -5.65 10.21
N ILE A 44 -8.76 -6.64 10.14
CA ILE A 44 -7.35 -6.34 9.99
C ILE A 44 -6.99 -6.04 8.53
N PHE A 45 -5.85 -5.41 8.35
CA PHE A 45 -5.25 -5.14 7.05
C PHE A 45 -3.74 -5.01 7.19
N THR A 46 -3.00 -5.22 6.11
CA THR A 46 -1.56 -4.99 6.04
C THR A 46 -1.30 -3.72 5.21
N ASN A 47 -0.30 -2.92 5.60
CA ASN A 47 0.15 -1.76 4.83
C ASN A 47 0.80 -2.09 3.47
N THR A 48 0.64 -3.31 2.99
CA THR A 48 0.92 -3.73 1.61
C THR A 48 -0.30 -3.50 0.70
N GLY A 49 -1.44 -3.08 1.25
CA GLY A 49 -2.68 -2.86 0.50
C GLY A 49 -3.67 -4.03 0.55
N VAL A 50 -3.46 -4.99 1.46
CA VAL A 50 -4.33 -6.16 1.65
C VAL A 50 -5.23 -5.97 2.86
N ILE A 51 -6.52 -6.20 2.71
CA ILE A 51 -7.52 -6.23 3.79
C ILE A 51 -7.89 -7.70 4.07
N ALA A 52 -8.31 -8.00 5.30
CA ALA A 52 -8.65 -9.33 5.80
C ALA A 52 -7.46 -10.30 5.94
N GLN A 53 -6.22 -9.80 5.81
CA GLN A 53 -4.99 -10.56 6.12
C GLN A 53 -3.94 -9.73 6.89
N PRO A 54 -3.15 -10.39 7.78
CA PRO A 54 -3.18 -11.82 8.10
C PRO A 54 -4.31 -12.20 9.06
N GLY A 55 -5.00 -13.32 8.78
CA GLY A 55 -6.13 -13.77 9.60
C GLY A 55 -5.79 -14.19 11.03
N THR A 56 -4.51 -14.34 11.35
CA THR A 56 -4.03 -14.66 12.71
C THR A 56 -3.95 -13.45 13.62
N GLU A 57 -4.07 -12.23 13.09
CA GLU A 57 -3.91 -10.98 13.85
C GLU A 57 -5.23 -10.24 14.08
N GLY A 58 -6.34 -10.72 13.52
CA GLY A 58 -7.65 -10.19 13.81
C GLY A 58 -8.74 -10.62 12.81
N PRO A 59 -9.90 -9.95 12.84
CA PRO A 59 -11.06 -10.31 12.03
C PRO A 59 -10.80 -10.28 10.53
N ARG A 60 -11.28 -11.30 9.81
CA ARG A 60 -11.26 -11.38 8.34
C ARG A 60 -12.54 -10.75 7.77
N PHE A 61 -12.56 -9.42 7.74
CA PHE A 61 -13.71 -8.63 7.25
C PHE A 61 -15.03 -9.00 7.91
N GLY A 62 -15.07 -8.87 9.24
CA GLY A 62 -16.25 -9.08 10.06
C GLY A 62 -17.30 -7.99 9.88
N TRP A 63 -18.59 -8.34 9.93
CA TRP A 63 -19.70 -7.36 9.97
C TRP A 63 -20.60 -7.57 11.19
N ILE A 64 -20.84 -6.48 11.94
CA ILE A 64 -21.50 -6.41 13.25
C ILE A 64 -20.67 -7.10 14.35
N TYR A 65 -20.31 -8.35 14.12
CA TYR A 65 -19.50 -9.17 15.01
C TYR A 65 -18.17 -9.55 14.34
N PRO A 66 -17.06 -9.54 15.08
CA PRO A 66 -15.72 -9.81 14.52
C PRO A 66 -15.56 -11.24 13.97
N HIS A 67 -16.42 -12.17 14.36
CA HIS A 67 -16.39 -13.56 13.92
C HIS A 67 -17.31 -13.85 12.74
N ASN A 68 -18.11 -12.89 12.29
CA ASN A 68 -18.97 -13.04 11.11
C ASN A 68 -18.18 -12.56 9.88
N GLY A 69 -17.26 -13.37 9.37
CA GLY A 69 -16.38 -12.96 8.28
C GLY A 69 -17.05 -13.02 6.90
N TYR A 70 -16.65 -12.11 6.00
CA TYR A 70 -17.23 -12.00 4.64
C TYR A 70 -16.20 -11.98 3.50
N ALA A 71 -14.90 -11.96 3.82
CA ALA A 71 -13.83 -12.00 2.81
C ALA A 71 -12.56 -12.63 3.39
N GLY A 72 -11.86 -13.42 2.56
CA GLY A 72 -10.58 -14.03 2.92
C GLY A 72 -9.37 -13.14 2.65
N ASP A 73 -9.51 -12.23 1.68
CA ASP A 73 -8.54 -11.21 1.31
C ASP A 73 -9.20 -10.20 0.37
N MET A 74 -8.80 -8.95 0.46
CA MET A 74 -9.07 -7.95 -0.57
C MET A 74 -7.78 -7.23 -0.91
N SER A 75 -7.36 -7.32 -2.17
CA SER A 75 -6.09 -6.81 -2.65
C SER A 75 -6.29 -5.81 -3.76
N ILE A 76 -5.48 -4.76 -3.78
CA ILE A 76 -5.38 -3.92 -4.98
C ILE A 76 -4.65 -4.66 -6.09
N VAL A 77 -5.06 -4.40 -7.32
CA VAL A 77 -4.37 -4.87 -8.53
C VAL A 77 -4.25 -3.73 -9.52
N LEU A 78 -3.09 -3.59 -10.14
CA LEU A 78 -2.82 -2.55 -11.12
C LEU A 78 -2.21 -3.17 -12.38
N GLY A 79 -2.99 -3.19 -13.45
CA GLY A 79 -2.55 -3.66 -14.76
C GLY A 79 -2.06 -2.51 -15.61
N LEU A 80 -0.96 -2.70 -16.32
CA LEU A 80 -0.37 -1.70 -17.21
C LEU A 80 0.15 -2.33 -18.50
N GLN A 81 0.03 -1.59 -19.60
CA GLN A 81 0.70 -1.95 -20.85
C GLN A 81 2.08 -1.28 -20.88
N LEU A 82 3.14 -2.07 -20.98
CA LEU A 82 4.48 -1.54 -21.04
C LEU A 82 4.72 -0.76 -22.36
N PRO A 83 5.58 0.28 -22.35
CA PRO A 83 5.93 1.06 -23.53
C PRO A 83 6.97 0.37 -24.44
N ILE A 84 7.30 -0.89 -24.17
CA ILE A 84 8.19 -1.72 -24.97
C ILE A 84 7.37 -2.66 -25.86
N LYS A 85 7.94 -3.07 -26.99
CA LYS A 85 7.22 -3.81 -28.04
C LYS A 85 7.83 -5.16 -28.42
N ASP A 86 8.56 -5.84 -27.55
CA ASP A 86 9.12 -7.17 -27.86
C ASP A 86 9.58 -7.85 -26.56
N TYR A 87 9.43 -9.18 -26.45
CA TYR A 87 9.89 -9.94 -25.29
C TYR A 87 11.38 -10.28 -25.42
N TRP A 88 12.12 -10.12 -24.32
CA TRP A 88 13.48 -10.64 -24.28
C TRP A 88 13.51 -12.17 -24.03
N ARG A 89 12.46 -12.74 -23.44
CA ARG A 89 12.37 -14.18 -23.09
C ARG A 89 11.91 -15.08 -24.24
N GLY A 90 12.11 -14.66 -25.50
CA GLY A 90 11.77 -15.44 -26.71
C GLY A 90 13.00 -15.98 -27.42
N GLU A 91 13.99 -15.14 -27.70
CA GLU A 91 15.28 -15.46 -28.33
C GLU A 91 16.28 -14.32 -28.06
N LEU A 92 17.57 -14.56 -28.33
CA LEU A 92 18.63 -13.55 -28.21
C LEU A 92 19.36 -13.39 -29.56
N PRO A 93 19.22 -12.25 -30.27
CA PRO A 93 18.43 -11.04 -29.93
C PRO A 93 16.91 -11.30 -29.91
N PRO A 94 16.10 -10.36 -29.39
CA PRO A 94 14.63 -10.42 -29.53
C PRO A 94 14.24 -10.73 -30.98
N ASP A 95 13.12 -11.42 -31.18
CA ASP A 95 12.72 -11.95 -32.49
C ASP A 95 12.36 -10.82 -33.50
N GLY A 96 12.25 -9.58 -33.01
CA GLY A 96 11.99 -8.39 -33.80
C GLY A 96 10.52 -8.24 -34.17
N ILE A 97 9.63 -9.07 -33.60
CA ILE A 97 8.19 -9.02 -33.81
C ILE A 97 7.57 -8.10 -32.74
N PRO A 98 6.81 -7.08 -33.16
CA PRO A 98 6.17 -6.17 -32.20
C PRO A 98 5.13 -6.85 -31.29
N ASP A 99 5.52 -7.25 -30.08
CA ASP A 99 4.63 -7.81 -29.05
C ASP A 99 4.19 -6.76 -28.01
N THR A 100 2.93 -6.80 -27.60
CA THR A 100 2.42 -5.91 -26.56
C THR A 100 2.45 -6.59 -25.21
N ILE A 101 3.27 -6.08 -24.30
CA ILE A 101 3.44 -6.65 -22.96
C ILE A 101 2.47 -5.97 -21.99
N HIS A 102 1.67 -6.78 -21.30
CA HIS A 102 0.85 -6.35 -20.17
C HIS A 102 1.44 -6.93 -18.89
N SER A 103 1.63 -6.07 -17.89
CA SER A 103 2.11 -6.41 -16.56
C SER A 103 1.01 -6.14 -15.54
N VAL A 104 1.00 -6.89 -14.44
CA VAL A 104 0.07 -6.71 -13.33
C VAL A 104 0.86 -6.62 -12.04
N ILE A 105 0.80 -5.47 -11.40
CA ILE A 105 1.34 -5.25 -10.06
C ILE A 105 0.29 -5.71 -9.05
N ILE A 106 0.70 -6.55 -8.11
CA ILE A 106 -0.16 -7.12 -7.07
C ILE A 106 0.41 -6.83 -5.68
N THR A 107 -0.32 -7.24 -4.65
CA THR A 107 0.11 -7.20 -3.25
C THR A 107 0.56 -8.58 -2.78
N PRO A 108 1.48 -8.68 -1.81
CA PRO A 108 1.82 -9.94 -1.18
C PRO A 108 0.65 -10.46 -0.33
N VAL A 109 0.19 -11.68 -0.61
CA VAL A 109 -0.89 -12.36 0.12
C VAL A 109 -0.45 -13.77 0.53
N ASP A 110 -0.98 -14.27 1.65
CA ASP A 110 -0.71 -15.63 2.13
C ASP A 110 -1.64 -16.65 1.42
N ARG A 111 -1.50 -16.70 0.09
CA ARG A 111 -2.26 -17.59 -0.81
C ARG A 111 -1.33 -18.00 -1.98
N PRO A 112 -1.61 -19.14 -2.65
CA PRO A 112 -0.87 -19.51 -3.85
C PRO A 112 -0.87 -18.38 -4.89
N GLY A 113 0.31 -18.02 -5.40
CA GLY A 113 0.44 -16.97 -6.41
C GLY A 113 0.49 -15.53 -5.87
N GLY A 114 0.68 -15.33 -4.56
CA GLY A 114 0.84 -14.01 -3.91
C GLY A 114 2.12 -13.23 -4.25
N GLY A 115 2.62 -13.36 -5.49
CA GLY A 115 3.78 -12.62 -5.99
C GLY A 115 5.12 -13.22 -5.58
N GLU A 116 5.23 -14.55 -5.62
CA GLU A 116 6.49 -15.26 -5.38
C GLU A 116 7.51 -14.96 -6.48
N GLY A 117 8.58 -14.25 -6.12
CA GLY A 117 9.79 -14.13 -6.91
C GLY A 117 10.82 -15.23 -6.56
N ASN A 118 11.97 -15.20 -7.24
CA ASN A 118 13.04 -16.16 -6.94
C ASN A 118 13.59 -15.97 -5.52
N ASN A 119 13.89 -17.07 -4.84
CA ASN A 119 14.48 -17.11 -3.48
C ASN A 119 13.63 -16.46 -2.37
N GLY A 120 12.30 -16.43 -2.53
CA GLY A 120 11.38 -15.92 -1.49
C GLY A 120 11.30 -14.39 -1.41
N VAL A 121 11.84 -13.68 -2.39
CA VAL A 121 11.61 -12.24 -2.58
C VAL A 121 10.25 -12.05 -3.24
N SER A 122 9.47 -11.06 -2.82
CA SER A 122 8.19 -10.75 -3.43
C SER A 122 8.34 -9.73 -4.55
N TYR A 123 7.73 -9.97 -5.71
CA TYR A 123 7.66 -9.03 -6.83
C TYR A 123 6.29 -8.34 -6.82
N THR A 124 6.09 -7.48 -5.82
CA THR A 124 4.79 -6.89 -5.47
C THR A 124 4.96 -5.48 -4.90
N PHE A 125 3.85 -4.83 -4.57
CA PHE A 125 3.85 -3.62 -3.77
C PHE A 125 4.43 -3.85 -2.37
N GLU A 126 5.36 -2.98 -1.97
CA GLU A 126 5.96 -2.96 -0.63
C GLU A 126 5.78 -1.59 0.05
N PRO A 127 5.61 -1.55 1.38
CA PRO A 127 5.40 -0.32 2.12
C PRO A 127 6.65 0.54 2.22
N LEU A 128 6.47 1.84 1.98
CA LEU A 128 7.48 2.85 2.23
C LEU A 128 7.71 3.01 3.74
N PRO A 129 8.97 3.22 4.17
CA PRO A 129 9.26 3.58 5.55
C PRO A 129 8.71 4.97 5.87
N GLY A 130 8.61 5.29 7.16
CA GLY A 130 8.29 6.65 7.60
C GLY A 130 6.80 7.01 7.59
N TYR A 131 5.90 6.10 7.20
CA TYR A 131 4.44 6.27 7.32
C TYR A 131 3.84 5.51 8.53
N PHE A 132 4.68 5.11 9.48
CA PHE A 132 4.31 4.44 10.73
C PHE A 132 5.39 4.67 11.79
N ASN A 133 5.08 4.43 13.05
CA ASN A 133 6.08 4.39 14.11
C ASN A 133 6.90 3.09 14.06
N PRO A 134 8.20 3.12 13.71
CA PRO A 134 9.00 1.90 13.61
C PRO A 134 9.24 1.21 14.95
N ASN A 135 9.00 1.88 16.07
CA ASN A 135 9.20 1.34 17.41
C ASN A 135 7.93 0.70 17.99
N LEU A 136 6.77 0.88 17.35
CA LEU A 136 5.53 0.23 17.78
C LEU A 136 5.44 -1.16 17.12
N ASN A 137 5.50 -2.20 17.94
CA ASN A 137 5.48 -3.59 17.51
C ASN A 137 4.42 -4.38 18.28
N GLU A 138 3.17 -3.93 18.16
CA GLU A 138 1.99 -4.56 18.75
C GLU A 138 1.06 -5.05 17.65
N MET A 139 0.44 -6.21 17.90
CA MET A 139 -0.49 -6.86 16.95
C MET A 139 -1.62 -5.91 16.57
N GLY A 140 -1.85 -5.73 15.26
CA GLY A 140 -2.91 -4.87 14.73
C GLY A 140 -2.74 -3.36 14.95
N ARG A 141 -1.60 -2.89 15.49
CA ARG A 141 -1.34 -1.45 15.75
C ARG A 141 -0.13 -0.90 14.96
N GLY A 142 0.43 -1.68 14.05
CA GLY A 142 1.69 -1.33 13.37
C GLY A 142 1.54 -0.30 12.25
N VAL A 143 0.33 -0.08 11.73
CA VAL A 143 0.06 0.95 10.71
C VAL A 143 -0.42 2.23 11.38
N ALA A 144 -0.09 3.39 10.82
CA ALA A 144 -0.61 4.66 11.31
C ALA A 144 -2.13 4.74 11.19
N ILE A 145 -2.80 4.88 12.35
CA ILE A 145 -4.25 5.00 12.49
C ILE A 145 -4.58 6.31 13.19
N SER A 146 -5.56 7.08 12.69
CA SER A 146 -5.90 8.42 13.17
C SER A 146 -6.30 8.49 14.65
N THR A 147 -6.78 7.39 15.23
CA THR A 147 -7.16 7.29 16.65
C THR A 147 -6.03 6.77 17.55
N ASP A 148 -4.86 6.47 16.99
CA ASP A 148 -3.69 5.94 17.71
C ASP A 148 -2.45 6.78 17.41
N LEU A 149 -2.23 7.84 18.20
CA LEU A 149 -1.07 8.72 18.06
C LEU A 149 0.28 7.98 18.15
N GLU A 150 0.35 6.86 18.90
CA GLU A 150 1.59 6.09 19.03
C GLU A 150 1.97 5.37 17.74
N SER A 151 0.99 5.11 16.87
CA SER A 151 1.21 4.47 15.57
C SER A 151 1.79 5.41 14.51
N TRP A 152 1.79 6.72 14.76
CA TRP A 152 2.22 7.72 13.78
C TRP A 152 3.75 7.82 13.69
N PRO A 153 4.31 8.12 12.52
CA PRO A 153 5.71 8.47 12.42
C PRO A 153 5.99 9.78 13.17
N ASN A 154 7.26 10.03 13.49
CA ASN A 154 7.67 11.31 14.08
C ASN A 154 7.36 12.49 13.14
N LEU A 155 7.58 12.32 11.84
CA LEU A 155 7.28 13.29 10.79
C LEU A 155 6.77 12.54 9.56
N TRP A 156 5.77 13.09 8.89
CA TRP A 156 5.26 12.56 7.63
C TRP A 156 6.24 12.88 6.49
N PRO A 157 6.71 11.88 5.72
CA PRO A 157 7.70 12.12 4.67
C PRO A 157 7.23 13.06 3.56
N ASP A 158 5.94 13.03 3.23
CA ASP A 158 5.27 13.87 2.24
C ASP A 158 4.86 15.24 2.76
N HIS A 159 4.66 15.38 4.07
CA HIS A 159 4.27 16.62 4.75
C HIS A 159 5.10 16.89 6.01
N PRO A 160 6.44 17.05 5.88
CA PRO A 160 7.30 17.30 7.04
C PRO A 160 6.98 18.63 7.74
N GLU A 161 6.34 19.57 7.04
CA GLU A 161 5.88 20.85 7.56
C GLU A 161 4.75 20.76 8.60
N TYR A 162 4.03 19.63 8.67
CA TYR A 162 2.99 19.43 9.69
C TYR A 162 3.59 19.32 11.10
N GLY A 163 4.86 18.91 11.21
CA GLY A 163 5.51 18.69 12.49
C GLY A 163 5.08 17.38 13.17
N THR A 164 5.58 17.19 14.38
CA THR A 164 5.38 15.96 15.16
C THR A 164 3.99 15.91 15.78
N GLY A 165 3.34 14.75 15.76
CA GLY A 165 2.07 14.53 16.46
C GLY A 165 0.86 15.23 15.83
N VAL A 166 0.93 15.52 14.54
CA VAL A 166 -0.16 16.06 13.72
C VAL A 166 -0.58 14.99 12.72
N TRP A 167 -1.88 14.71 12.57
CA TRP A 167 -2.38 13.71 11.62
C TRP A 167 -2.20 14.22 10.18
N ASN A 168 -1.73 13.34 9.29
CA ASN A 168 -1.73 13.60 7.86
C ASN A 168 -3.15 13.37 7.31
N GLY A 169 -4.01 14.36 7.52
CA GLY A 169 -5.42 14.34 7.13
C GLY A 169 -5.61 14.55 5.62
N LEU A 170 -6.70 13.99 5.07
CA LEU A 170 -7.00 14.04 3.63
C LEU A 170 -7.09 15.46 3.07
N TYR A 171 -7.55 16.42 3.87
CA TYR A 171 -7.69 17.83 3.49
C TYR A 171 -6.74 18.78 4.24
N GLY A 172 -5.69 18.24 4.87
CA GLY A 172 -4.69 19.02 5.60
C GLY A 172 -4.38 18.49 6.99
N PRO A 173 -3.51 19.18 7.75
CA PRO A 173 -3.07 18.75 9.07
C PRO A 173 -4.26 18.67 10.05
N ASP A 174 -4.34 17.56 10.79
CA ASP A 174 -5.42 17.28 11.77
C ASP A 174 -6.84 17.39 11.19
N ASN A 175 -6.99 17.20 9.88
CA ASN A 175 -8.30 17.06 9.26
C ASN A 175 -8.72 15.59 9.24
N PHE A 176 -9.61 15.23 10.16
CA PHE A 176 -10.16 13.88 10.28
C PHE A 176 -11.46 13.78 9.46
N VAL A 177 -11.51 12.86 8.50
CA VAL A 177 -12.66 12.65 7.60
C VAL A 177 -13.56 11.49 8.00
N GLY A 178 -13.10 10.65 8.93
CA GLY A 178 -13.89 9.58 9.54
C GLY A 178 -13.60 9.44 11.02
N ASP A 179 -14.34 8.54 11.67
CA ASP A 179 -14.14 8.20 13.08
C ASP A 179 -12.85 7.39 13.28
N GLN A 180 -12.40 6.70 12.24
CA GLN A 180 -11.08 6.09 12.15
C GLN A 180 -10.58 6.10 10.71
N GLU A 181 -9.30 6.38 10.56
CA GLU A 181 -8.60 6.40 9.28
C GLU A 181 -7.29 5.65 9.40
N ALA A 182 -6.91 4.90 8.37
CA ALA A 182 -5.55 4.38 8.22
C ALA A 182 -4.86 5.06 7.05
N LEU A 183 -3.56 5.30 7.15
CA LEU A 183 -2.75 5.90 6.09
C LEU A 183 -1.43 5.14 5.94
N PHE A 184 -1.09 4.80 4.70
CA PHE A 184 0.22 4.25 4.34
C PHE A 184 0.52 4.50 2.86
N VAL A 185 1.78 4.30 2.46
CA VAL A 185 2.22 4.41 1.07
C VAL A 185 2.98 3.15 0.70
N ILE A 186 2.73 2.64 -0.50
CA ILE A 186 3.38 1.48 -1.09
C ILE A 186 3.96 1.85 -2.46
N ASP A 187 5.03 1.15 -2.87
CA ASP A 187 5.56 1.23 -4.24
C ASP A 187 5.95 -0.16 -4.76
N ASP A 188 6.18 -0.25 -6.06
CA ASP A 188 6.66 -1.47 -6.71
C ASP A 188 8.17 -1.42 -6.99
N PHE A 189 8.94 -0.60 -6.25
CA PHE A 189 10.33 -0.26 -6.58
C PHE A 189 11.20 -1.50 -6.80
N ASN A 190 11.03 -2.51 -5.94
CA ASN A 190 11.79 -3.76 -5.91
C ASN A 190 11.12 -4.92 -6.67
N ASP A 191 10.01 -4.69 -7.38
CA ASP A 191 9.48 -5.68 -8.32
C ASP A 191 10.51 -5.93 -9.41
N LEU A 192 10.97 -7.16 -9.57
CA LEU A 192 12.07 -7.49 -10.47
C LEU A 192 11.60 -8.25 -11.72
N GLU A 193 10.31 -8.59 -11.81
CA GLU A 193 9.80 -9.53 -12.81
C GLU A 193 10.07 -9.03 -14.24
N ASN A 194 9.58 -7.84 -14.57
CA ASN A 194 9.72 -7.26 -15.92
C ASN A 194 11.15 -6.78 -16.20
N ASN A 195 11.91 -6.45 -15.16
CA ASN A 195 13.34 -6.19 -15.32
C ASN A 195 14.09 -7.45 -15.80
N LEU A 196 13.85 -8.60 -15.18
CA LEU A 196 14.51 -9.86 -15.56
C LEU A 196 14.04 -10.39 -16.92
N ILE A 197 12.73 -10.36 -17.15
CA ILE A 197 12.11 -11.00 -18.31
C ILE A 197 12.23 -10.13 -19.56
N ASN A 198 12.18 -8.80 -19.41
CA ASN A 198 12.06 -7.86 -20.53
C ASN A 198 13.14 -6.76 -20.54
N ARG A 199 14.07 -6.74 -19.57
CA ARG A 199 15.06 -5.66 -19.39
C ARG A 199 14.41 -4.28 -19.32
N PHE A 200 13.20 -4.24 -18.77
CA PHE A 200 12.46 -3.01 -18.60
C PHE A 200 13.06 -2.21 -17.44
N TYR A 201 13.19 -0.90 -17.67
CA TYR A 201 13.56 0.08 -16.65
C TYR A 201 12.58 1.26 -16.75
N PRO A 202 11.88 1.60 -15.65
CA PRO A 202 10.97 2.73 -15.65
C PRO A 202 11.72 4.07 -15.73
N ASP A 203 12.95 4.10 -15.21
CA ASP A 203 13.86 5.24 -15.32
C ASP A 203 15.24 4.73 -15.78
N THR A 204 15.70 5.19 -16.94
CA THR A 204 17.00 4.77 -17.50
C THR A 204 18.20 5.46 -16.85
N THR A 205 17.96 6.51 -16.08
CA THR A 205 18.95 7.25 -15.28
C THR A 205 19.05 6.73 -13.85
N ASN A 206 18.02 6.02 -13.36
CA ASN A 206 18.02 5.33 -12.08
C ASN A 206 17.62 3.86 -12.24
N THR A 207 18.60 3.02 -12.58
CA THR A 207 18.41 1.58 -12.78
C THR A 207 18.23 0.79 -11.47
N ALA A 208 18.20 1.46 -10.31
CA ALA A 208 17.86 0.81 -9.05
C ALA A 208 16.35 0.52 -8.94
N ILE A 209 15.52 1.26 -9.67
CA ILE A 209 14.08 0.97 -9.78
C ILE A 209 13.92 -0.19 -10.76
N THR A 210 13.49 -1.35 -10.26
CA THR A 210 13.34 -2.54 -11.09
C THR A 210 11.90 -2.78 -11.51
N GLY A 211 10.93 -2.22 -10.79
CA GLY A 211 9.51 -2.36 -11.10
C GLY A 211 9.06 -1.42 -12.22
N HIS A 212 7.89 -0.84 -12.04
CA HIS A 212 7.24 0.05 -13.00
C HIS A 212 7.29 1.51 -12.55
N GLY A 213 7.80 1.81 -11.35
CA GLY A 213 7.88 3.16 -10.83
C GLY A 213 6.50 3.69 -10.43
N ILE A 214 5.66 2.81 -9.90
CA ILE A 214 4.32 3.14 -9.42
C ILE A 214 4.34 3.23 -7.90
N GLU A 215 3.81 4.33 -7.39
CA GLU A 215 3.60 4.58 -5.96
C GLU A 215 2.09 4.75 -5.72
N VAL A 216 1.59 4.19 -4.61
CA VAL A 216 0.18 4.30 -4.22
C VAL A 216 0.10 4.76 -2.77
N LYS A 217 -0.51 5.92 -2.53
CA LYS A 217 -0.92 6.33 -1.19
C LYS A 217 -2.32 5.79 -0.94
N VAL A 218 -2.46 5.01 0.14
CA VAL A 218 -3.68 4.30 0.50
C VAL A 218 -4.26 4.91 1.77
N ARG A 219 -5.56 5.20 1.74
CA ARG A 219 -6.33 5.58 2.92
C ARG A 219 -7.57 4.72 3.05
N TYR A 220 -7.78 4.20 4.25
CA TYR A 220 -9.02 3.54 4.65
C TYR A 220 -9.76 4.43 5.63
N VAL A 221 -11.08 4.54 5.49
CA VAL A 221 -11.91 5.42 6.32
C VAL A 221 -13.18 4.69 6.74
N GLU A 222 -13.41 4.66 8.05
CA GLU A 222 -14.67 4.22 8.64
C GLU A 222 -15.40 5.41 9.26
N LEU A 223 -16.73 5.44 9.08
CA LEU A 223 -17.59 6.39 9.74
C LEU A 223 -18.63 5.65 10.58
N ASN A 224 -18.74 6.03 11.85
CA ASN A 224 -19.67 5.49 12.82
C ASN A 224 -20.95 6.34 12.88
N ASN A 225 -21.71 6.32 11.79
CA ASN A 225 -23.03 6.93 11.74
C ASN A 225 -24.04 5.98 11.07
N PRO A 226 -25.34 6.11 11.36
CA PRO A 226 -26.35 5.18 10.85
C PRO A 226 -26.43 5.03 9.32
N THR A 227 -25.87 5.96 8.54
CA THR A 227 -25.89 5.91 7.07
C THR A 227 -24.66 5.21 6.48
N TYR A 228 -23.52 5.25 7.18
CA TYR A 228 -22.22 4.81 6.67
C TYR A 228 -21.55 3.74 7.55
N GLN A 229 -22.19 3.32 8.64
CA GLN A 229 -21.64 2.34 9.59
C GLN A 229 -21.37 0.95 9.00
N ASP A 230 -21.91 0.67 7.81
CA ASP A 230 -21.76 -0.59 7.07
C ASP A 230 -20.83 -0.44 5.84
N ILE A 231 -20.03 0.63 5.79
CA ILE A 231 -19.21 0.98 4.63
C ILE A 231 -17.76 1.21 5.07
N LEU A 232 -16.83 0.58 4.34
CA LEU A 232 -15.41 0.88 4.38
C LEU A 232 -15.05 1.68 3.13
N PHE A 233 -14.67 2.94 3.29
CA PHE A 233 -14.19 3.75 2.18
C PHE A 233 -12.70 3.49 1.97
N LYS A 234 -12.32 3.24 0.71
CA LYS A 234 -10.93 3.03 0.30
C LYS A 234 -10.55 4.07 -0.74
N ILE A 235 -9.54 4.87 -0.44
CA ILE A 235 -9.07 5.97 -1.27
C ILE A 235 -7.64 5.66 -1.68
N TYR A 236 -7.38 5.75 -2.99
CA TYR A 236 -6.10 5.44 -3.59
C TYR A 236 -5.63 6.63 -4.42
N ASP A 237 -4.45 7.16 -4.12
CA ASP A 237 -3.75 8.14 -4.95
C ASP A 237 -2.58 7.43 -5.62
N ILE A 238 -2.69 7.22 -6.93
CA ILE A 238 -1.76 6.42 -7.74
C ILE A 238 -0.89 7.37 -8.55
N LYS A 239 0.42 7.29 -8.32
CA LYS A 239 1.41 8.16 -8.93
C LYS A 239 2.35 7.35 -9.82
N ASN A 240 2.57 7.86 -11.03
CA ASN A 240 3.60 7.38 -11.94
C ASN A 240 4.88 8.19 -11.74
N ASN A 241 5.89 7.59 -11.11
CA ASN A 241 7.24 8.14 -10.93
C ASN A 241 8.23 7.68 -12.04
N SER A 242 7.74 6.99 -13.08
CA SER A 242 8.52 6.54 -14.26
C SER A 242 8.86 7.69 -15.21
N GLN A 243 9.90 7.52 -16.02
CA GLN A 243 10.18 8.36 -17.19
C GLN A 243 9.25 8.05 -18.38
N HIS A 244 8.51 6.95 -18.31
CA HIS A 244 7.56 6.54 -19.35
C HIS A 244 6.14 6.99 -19.02
N ASN A 245 5.37 7.25 -20.08
CA ASN A 245 3.93 7.43 -19.97
C ASN A 245 3.21 6.10 -20.25
N TYR A 246 2.49 5.57 -19.27
CA TYR A 246 1.68 4.37 -19.42
C TYR A 246 0.32 4.69 -20.04
N SER A 247 0.22 4.53 -21.36
CA SER A 247 -0.98 4.89 -22.13
C SER A 247 -2.22 4.02 -21.85
N LYS A 248 -2.04 2.83 -21.27
CA LYS A 248 -3.13 1.95 -20.85
C LYS A 248 -2.84 1.43 -19.46
N MET A 249 -3.76 1.70 -18.55
CA MET A 249 -3.73 1.21 -17.18
C MET A 249 -5.13 0.81 -16.74
N VAL A 250 -5.21 -0.18 -15.87
CA VAL A 250 -6.41 -0.58 -15.15
C VAL A 250 -6.07 -0.68 -13.67
N PHE A 251 -6.95 -0.14 -12.84
CA PHE A 251 -6.89 -0.29 -11.39
C PHE A 251 -8.15 -1.04 -10.94
N GLY A 252 -7.98 -1.99 -10.03
CA GLY A 252 -9.08 -2.78 -9.50
C GLY A 252 -8.76 -3.32 -8.12
N ASN A 253 -9.75 -4.00 -7.54
CA ASN A 253 -9.57 -4.81 -6.35
C ASN A 253 -9.92 -6.25 -6.69
N LEU A 254 -9.07 -7.18 -6.28
CA LEU A 254 -9.38 -8.60 -6.19
C LEU A 254 -10.00 -8.85 -4.82
N THR A 255 -11.08 -9.63 -4.76
CA THR A 255 -11.72 -10.02 -3.50
C THR A 255 -11.82 -11.53 -3.47
N GLY A 256 -11.11 -12.14 -2.52
CA GLY A 256 -11.26 -13.54 -2.16
C GLY A 256 -12.57 -13.72 -1.41
N THR A 257 -13.64 -13.93 -2.17
CA THR A 257 -14.95 -14.31 -1.63
C THR A 257 -14.79 -15.53 -0.73
N TYR A 258 -15.12 -15.32 0.55
CA TYR A 258 -15.02 -16.32 1.59
C TYR A 258 -16.00 -15.93 2.71
N VAL A 259 -17.31 -16.07 2.45
CA VAL A 259 -18.36 -15.72 3.39
C VAL A 259 -18.48 -16.81 4.45
N GLY A 260 -18.76 -16.45 5.70
CA GLY A 260 -18.74 -17.37 6.83
C GLY A 260 -17.34 -17.59 7.41
N VAL A 261 -16.31 -17.67 6.56
CA VAL A 261 -14.89 -17.84 6.94
C VAL A 261 -14.67 -19.13 7.76
N GLU A 262 -15.44 -20.18 7.47
CA GLU A 262 -15.24 -21.51 8.08
C GLU A 262 -14.51 -22.48 7.15
N ASP A 263 -13.90 -23.52 7.72
CA ASP A 263 -13.36 -24.68 6.99
C ASP A 263 -14.19 -25.91 7.38
N PRO A 264 -14.93 -26.56 6.45
CA PRO A 264 -14.91 -26.42 4.98
C PRO A 264 -16.12 -25.64 4.41
N GLU A 265 -16.08 -24.31 4.38
CA GLU A 265 -17.24 -23.48 3.97
C GLU A 265 -16.79 -22.37 2.99
N TRP A 266 -16.59 -22.74 1.72
CA TRP A 266 -16.31 -21.81 0.59
C TRP A 266 -16.84 -22.33 -0.75
N ASN A 267 -17.51 -23.49 -0.78
CA ASN A 267 -17.81 -24.19 -2.04
C ASN A 267 -19.06 -23.66 -2.75
N ASP A 268 -19.92 -22.99 -2.00
CA ASP A 268 -21.22 -22.40 -2.38
C ASP A 268 -21.17 -20.87 -2.48
N ASP A 269 -20.04 -20.29 -2.10
CA ASP A 269 -19.72 -18.89 -2.22
C ASP A 269 -19.67 -18.40 -3.67
N VAL A 270 -20.34 -17.28 -3.96
CA VAL A 270 -20.43 -16.71 -5.31
C VAL A 270 -20.10 -15.22 -5.36
N SER A 271 -19.51 -14.80 -6.48
CA SER A 271 -19.33 -13.39 -6.84
C SER A 271 -20.07 -13.07 -8.14
N LEU A 272 -20.96 -12.09 -8.08
CA LEU A 272 -21.77 -11.63 -9.21
C LEU A 272 -21.37 -10.20 -9.58
N TYR A 273 -21.12 -9.97 -10.87
CA TYR A 273 -20.88 -8.63 -11.41
C TYR A 273 -22.14 -8.07 -12.08
N TYR A 274 -22.58 -6.92 -11.60
CA TYR A 274 -23.71 -6.16 -12.14
C TYR A 274 -23.18 -4.95 -12.93
N PRO A 275 -23.01 -5.07 -14.27
CA PRO A 275 -22.29 -4.09 -15.07
C PRO A 275 -23.00 -2.73 -15.18
N LYS A 276 -24.33 -2.69 -15.00
CA LYS A 276 -25.10 -1.44 -15.07
C LYS A 276 -24.83 -0.53 -13.88
N ASP A 277 -24.61 -1.13 -12.72
CA ASP A 277 -24.40 -0.44 -11.44
C ASP A 277 -22.90 -0.38 -11.08
N ASN A 278 -22.04 -1.03 -11.89
CA ASN A 278 -20.64 -1.26 -11.61
C ASN A 278 -20.41 -1.84 -10.20
N LEU A 279 -21.25 -2.82 -9.85
CA LEU A 279 -21.31 -3.42 -8.52
C LEU A 279 -20.86 -4.88 -8.59
N ILE A 280 -20.01 -5.28 -7.64
CA ILE A 280 -19.72 -6.68 -7.37
C ILE A 280 -20.44 -7.03 -6.08
N VAL A 281 -21.22 -8.10 -6.10
CA VAL A 281 -21.88 -8.66 -4.91
C VAL A 281 -21.28 -10.03 -4.66
N THR A 282 -20.83 -10.22 -3.43
CA THR A 282 -20.37 -11.49 -2.91
C THR A 282 -21.40 -12.01 -1.93
N SER A 283 -21.75 -13.29 -2.03
CA SER A 283 -22.76 -13.92 -1.18
C SER A 283 -22.52 -15.42 -1.04
N ASP A 284 -22.97 -15.96 0.07
CA ASP A 284 -23.15 -17.39 0.30
C ASP A 284 -24.52 -17.84 -0.27
N PHE A 285 -24.55 -18.97 -0.98
CA PHE A 285 -25.77 -19.57 -1.51
C PHE A 285 -26.10 -20.85 -0.73
N ASP A 286 -27.06 -20.75 0.18
CA ASP A 286 -27.63 -21.92 0.84
C ASP A 286 -28.17 -22.94 -0.20
N SER A 287 -27.60 -24.15 -0.24
CA SER A 287 -28.04 -25.37 -0.96
C SER A 287 -27.42 -25.65 -2.35
N TYR A 288 -26.21 -26.23 -2.34
CA TYR A 288 -25.68 -27.04 -3.45
C TYR A 288 -25.42 -28.50 -3.07
#